data_AF-A0A8I0SGX4-F1
#
_entry.id   AF-A0A8I0SGX4-F1
#
_cell.length_a   1.000
_cell.length_b   1.000
_cell.length_c   1.000
_cell.angle_alpha   90.00
_cell.angle_beta   90.00
_cell.angle_gamma   90.00
#
_symmetry.space_group_name_H-M   'P 1'
#
loop_
_entity.id
_entity.type
_entity.pdbx_description
1 polymer ?
#
loop_
_entity_poly.entity_id
_entity_poly.type
_entity_poly.pdbx_seq_one_letter_code
_entity_poly.pdbx_strand_id
1 'polypeptide(L)'
;CDLYLQSRLSLLEQKLAIINRMAATNDLPDAMINQSGLKITPLDAVAPDTAQTLIDQTAMLLPHIKITELLMEVDEWTGFTRHFTHLKTDDTAKDKALLLTTILADAINLGLTKMAESCPGTTYAKLSWLQAWHIRDETYSTALAELVNAQLKQPFAENWGDGTTSSSDGQRFRAGGRAESTGH
;
A
#
# COMPACT_ATOMS: atom_id res chain seq x y z
N CYS A 1 22.17 -29.39 -16.19
CA CYS A 1 21.60 -28.70 -15.01
C CYS A 1 22.56 -28.70 -13.83
N ASP A 2 23.23 -29.81 -13.52
CA ASP A 2 24.09 -29.93 -12.33
C ASP A 2 25.32 -29.00 -12.34
N LEU A 3 25.98 -28.84 -13.48
CA LEU A 3 27.11 -27.91 -13.62
C LEU A 3 26.73 -26.44 -13.34
N TYR A 4 25.52 -26.02 -13.72
CA TYR A 4 25.00 -24.69 -13.44
C TYR A 4 24.66 -24.52 -11.95
N LEU A 5 24.07 -25.55 -11.33
CA LEU A 5 23.78 -25.52 -9.89
C LEU A 5 25.07 -25.48 -9.06
N GLN A 6 26.08 -26.29 -9.43
CA GLN A 6 27.39 -26.27 -8.79
C GLN A 6 28.09 -24.91 -8.94
N SER A 7 28.03 -24.29 -10.12
CA SER A 7 28.64 -22.96 -10.30
C SER A 7 27.92 -21.87 -9.49
N ARG A 8 26.59 -21.91 -9.38
CA ARG A 8 25.81 -20.97 -8.56
C ARG A 8 26.05 -21.17 -7.06
N LEU A 9 26.17 -22.41 -6.60
CA LEU A 9 26.51 -22.72 -5.20
C LEU A 9 27.91 -22.24 -4.84
N SER A 10 28.90 -22.52 -5.67
CA SER A 10 30.28 -22.05 -5.45
C SER A 10 30.37 -20.52 -5.42
N LEU A 11 29.65 -19.83 -6.32
CA LEU A 11 29.55 -18.37 -6.32
C LEU A 11 28.87 -17.84 -5.05
N LEU A 12 27.81 -18.50 -4.58
CA LEU A 12 27.12 -18.13 -3.34
C LEU A 12 28.04 -18.27 -2.13
N GLU A 13 28.73 -19.40 -1.99
CA GLU A 13 29.68 -19.64 -0.91
C GLU A 13 30.80 -18.60 -0.89
N GLN A 14 31.37 -18.29 -2.06
CA GLN A 14 32.39 -17.25 -2.20
C GLN A 14 31.86 -15.87 -1.76
N LYS A 15 30.64 -15.49 -2.19
CA LYS A 15 30.02 -14.22 -1.79
C LYS A 15 29.69 -14.15 -0.30
N LEU A 16 29.19 -15.25 0.29
CA LEU A 16 28.91 -15.33 1.72
C LEU A 16 30.19 -15.20 2.55
N ALA A 17 31.30 -15.81 2.12
CA ALA A 17 32.59 -15.67 2.80
C ALA A 17 33.07 -14.20 2.81
N ILE A 18 32.91 -13.50 1.68
CA ILE A 18 33.23 -12.07 1.57
C ILE A 18 32.35 -11.23 2.51
N ILE A 19 31.03 -11.44 2.47
CA ILE A 19 30.06 -10.72 3.31
C ILE A 19 30.34 -10.97 4.79
N ASN A 20 30.60 -12.21 5.20
CA ASN A 20 30.91 -12.54 6.60
C ASN A 20 32.18 -11.84 7.08
N ARG A 21 33.22 -11.78 6.24
CA ARG A 21 34.46 -11.05 6.57
C ARG A 21 34.18 -9.55 6.76
N MET A 22 33.46 -8.94 5.82
CA MET A 22 33.10 -7.52 5.88
C MET A 22 32.18 -7.22 7.07
N ALA A 23 31.25 -8.12 7.40
CA ALA A 23 30.38 -7.98 8.57
C ALA A 23 31.18 -7.99 9.88
N ALA A 24 32.15 -8.90 10.00
CA ALA A 24 33.01 -9.00 11.19
C ALA A 24 33.90 -7.77 11.40
N THR A 25 34.32 -7.11 10.32
CA THR A 25 35.11 -5.87 10.36
C THR A 25 34.25 -4.61 10.33
N ASN A 26 32.92 -4.74 10.34
CA ASN A 26 31.96 -3.64 10.24
C ASN A 26 32.18 -2.76 8.98
N ASP A 27 32.53 -3.40 7.87
CA ASP A 27 32.90 -2.80 6.57
C ASP A 27 31.88 -3.13 5.48
N LEU A 28 30.68 -3.58 5.87
CA LEU A 28 29.59 -3.80 4.91
C LEU A 28 29.10 -2.45 4.37
N PRO A 29 28.90 -2.31 3.04
CA PRO A 29 28.32 -1.11 2.46
C PRO A 29 26.86 -1.00 2.91
N ASP A 30 26.49 0.16 3.45
CA ASP A 30 25.13 0.50 3.88
C ASP A 30 24.49 -0.53 4.82
N ALA A 31 25.28 -1.32 5.55
CA ALA A 31 24.78 -2.32 6.48
C ALA A 31 25.76 -2.56 7.63
N MET A 32 25.22 -2.93 8.79
CA MET A 32 25.97 -3.32 9.98
C MET A 32 25.28 -4.50 10.65
N ILE A 33 26.03 -5.49 11.12
CA ILE A 33 25.51 -6.59 11.92
C ILE A 33 25.97 -6.37 13.36
N ASN A 34 25.02 -6.23 14.28
CA ASN A 34 25.28 -6.07 15.71
C ASN A 34 24.47 -7.10 16.54
N GLN A 35 24.55 -7.02 17.87
CA GLN A 35 23.82 -7.93 18.77
C GLN A 35 22.29 -7.86 18.63
N SER A 36 21.73 -6.76 18.09
CA SER A 36 20.30 -6.61 17.83
C SER A 36 19.88 -7.00 16.40
N GLY A 37 20.83 -7.43 15.56
CA GLY A 37 20.57 -7.97 14.22
C GLY A 37 21.21 -7.15 13.09
N LEU A 38 20.66 -7.28 11.89
CA LEU A 38 21.06 -6.52 10.70
C LEU A 38 20.44 -5.12 10.72
N LYS A 39 21.28 -4.09 10.71
CA LYS A 39 20.89 -2.70 10.47
C LYS A 39 21.34 -2.31 9.07
N ILE A 40 20.39 -1.93 8.21
CA ILE A 40 20.68 -1.32 6.92
C ILE A 40 20.68 0.20 7.13
N THR A 41 21.73 0.88 6.65
CA THR A 41 21.81 2.34 6.64
C THR A 41 20.73 2.87 5.70
N PRO A 42 19.85 3.78 6.16
CA PRO A 42 18.89 4.42 5.29
C PRO A 42 19.62 5.12 4.13
N LEU A 43 19.05 5.04 2.94
CA LEU A 43 19.52 5.85 1.83
C LEU A 43 19.28 7.33 2.16
N ASP A 44 20.31 8.15 1.99
CA ASP A 44 20.14 9.60 2.06
C ASP A 44 19.23 10.03 0.90
N ALA A 45 18.20 10.82 1.21
CA ALA A 45 17.32 11.37 0.20
C ALA A 45 18.11 12.34 -0.68
N VAL A 46 18.40 11.95 -1.92
CA VAL A 46 19.07 12.80 -2.92
C VAL A 46 18.02 13.70 -3.59
N ALA A 47 17.39 14.57 -2.82
CA ALA A 47 16.47 15.58 -3.34
C ALA A 47 17.20 16.95 -3.39
N PRO A 48 17.15 17.68 -4.52
CA PRO A 48 17.68 19.05 -4.57
C PRO A 48 16.95 19.96 -3.58
N ASP A 49 17.65 20.93 -2.98
CA ASP A 49 17.04 21.89 -2.05
C ASP A 49 15.84 22.66 -2.66
N THR A 50 15.84 22.85 -3.97
CA THR A 50 14.73 23.50 -4.71
C THR A 50 13.47 22.63 -4.81
N ALA A 51 13.58 21.31 -4.60
CA ALA A 51 12.45 20.39 -4.70
C ALA A 51 11.39 20.71 -3.64
N GLN A 52 11.81 21.06 -2.42
CA GLN A 52 10.88 21.40 -1.35
C GLN A 52 10.03 22.62 -1.71
N THR A 53 10.64 23.66 -2.28
CA THR A 53 9.90 24.86 -2.72
C THR A 53 8.85 24.53 -3.78
N LEU A 54 9.17 23.64 -4.72
CA LEU A 54 8.23 23.18 -5.75
C LEU A 54 7.10 22.32 -5.15
N ILE A 55 7.40 21.46 -4.18
CA ILE A 55 6.39 20.67 -3.46
C ILE A 55 5.41 21.62 -2.77
N ASP A 56 5.91 22.62 -2.05
CA ASP A 56 5.07 23.58 -1.32
C ASP A 56 4.19 24.39 -2.28
N GLN A 57 4.76 24.89 -3.38
CA GLN A 57 4.01 25.62 -4.41
C GLN A 57 2.93 24.74 -5.05
N THR A 58 3.24 23.48 -5.35
CA THR A 58 2.28 22.54 -5.95
C THR A 58 1.17 22.20 -4.96
N ALA A 59 1.50 21.98 -3.68
CA ALA A 59 0.53 21.71 -2.63
C ALA A 59 -0.45 22.88 -2.43
N MET A 60 0.00 24.12 -2.56
CA MET A 60 -0.86 25.31 -2.49
C MET A 60 -1.87 25.42 -3.64
N LEU A 61 -1.65 24.73 -4.77
CA LEU A 61 -2.58 24.69 -5.88
C LEU A 61 -3.69 23.64 -5.69
N LEU A 62 -3.52 22.70 -4.75
CA LEU A 62 -4.50 21.66 -4.51
C LEU A 62 -5.69 22.22 -3.72
N PRO A 63 -6.94 22.09 -4.23
CA PRO A 63 -8.11 22.59 -3.53
C PRO A 63 -8.42 21.75 -2.28
N HIS A 64 -9.02 22.39 -1.27
CA HIS A 64 -9.62 21.68 -0.14
C HIS A 64 -10.97 21.08 -0.56
N ILE A 65 -10.97 19.80 -0.88
CA ILE A 65 -12.16 19.03 -1.27
C ILE A 65 -12.44 17.91 -0.27
N LYS A 66 -13.71 17.50 -0.15
CA LYS A 66 -14.05 16.34 0.66
C LYS A 66 -13.53 15.08 -0.03
N ILE A 67 -12.92 14.18 0.72
CA ILE A 67 -12.38 12.94 0.18
C ILE A 67 -13.44 12.11 -0.57
N THR A 68 -14.69 12.13 -0.13
CA THR A 68 -15.80 11.45 -0.81
C THR A 68 -16.16 12.08 -2.15
N GLU A 69 -16.04 13.41 -2.29
CA GLU A 69 -16.24 14.11 -3.56
C GLU A 69 -15.09 13.79 -4.53
N LEU A 70 -13.85 13.77 -4.04
CA LEU A 70 -12.70 13.32 -4.83
C LEU A 70 -12.87 11.88 -5.32
N LEU A 71 -13.31 10.96 -4.45
CA LEU A 71 -13.53 9.57 -4.83
C LEU A 71 -14.66 9.41 -5.85
N MET A 72 -15.70 10.24 -5.77
CA MET A 72 -16.77 10.27 -6.78
C MET A 72 -16.24 10.75 -8.13
N GLU A 73 -15.41 11.79 -8.17
CA GLU A 73 -14.77 12.27 -9.40
C GLU A 73 -13.84 11.21 -10.03
N VAL A 74 -13.03 10.54 -9.21
CA VAL A 74 -12.19 9.42 -9.66
C VAL A 74 -13.04 8.26 -10.18
N ASP A 75 -14.20 7.98 -9.57
CA ASP A 75 -15.13 6.99 -10.10
C ASP A 75 -15.75 7.42 -11.44
N GLU A 76 -15.97 8.71 -11.69
CA GLU A 76 -16.41 9.17 -13.02
C GLU A 76 -15.36 8.91 -14.10
N TRP A 77 -14.07 9.01 -13.77
CA TRP A 77 -12.98 8.75 -14.71
C TRP A 77 -12.73 7.26 -14.96
N THR A 78 -12.85 6.44 -13.91
CA THR A 78 -12.38 5.04 -13.92
C THR A 78 -13.52 4.03 -13.88
N GLY A 79 -14.68 4.43 -13.37
CA GLY A 79 -15.84 3.59 -13.12
C GLY A 79 -15.59 2.47 -12.10
N PHE A 80 -14.59 2.59 -11.23
CA PHE A 80 -14.14 1.48 -10.38
C PHE A 80 -15.25 0.94 -9.46
N THR A 81 -16.23 1.76 -9.09
CA THR A 81 -17.34 1.34 -8.22
C THR A 81 -18.23 0.26 -8.86
N ARG A 82 -18.17 0.06 -10.18
CA ARG A 82 -18.91 -0.99 -10.89
C ARG A 82 -18.58 -2.41 -10.40
N HIS A 83 -17.38 -2.58 -9.81
CA HIS A 83 -16.91 -3.87 -9.31
C HIS A 83 -17.50 -4.24 -7.95
N PHE A 84 -18.07 -3.28 -7.22
CA PHE A 84 -18.72 -3.52 -5.93
C PHE A 84 -20.18 -3.95 -6.14
N THR A 85 -20.36 -5.11 -6.78
CA THR A 85 -21.67 -5.68 -7.10
C THR A 85 -22.29 -6.39 -5.90
N HIS A 86 -23.62 -6.44 -5.88
CA HIS A 86 -24.39 -7.13 -4.87
C HIS A 86 -24.18 -8.64 -4.97
N LEU A 87 -23.81 -9.29 -3.86
CA LEU A 87 -23.38 -10.69 -3.79
C LEU A 87 -24.31 -11.71 -4.46
N LYS A 88 -25.62 -11.44 -4.53
CA LYS A 88 -26.61 -12.38 -5.08
C LYS A 88 -27.16 -12.01 -6.45
N THR A 89 -27.11 -10.74 -6.81
CA THR A 89 -27.82 -10.23 -8.01
C THR A 89 -26.88 -9.61 -9.02
N ASP A 90 -25.61 -9.44 -8.66
CA ASP A 90 -24.60 -8.71 -9.42
C ASP A 90 -24.96 -7.24 -9.72
N ASP A 91 -25.99 -6.69 -9.07
CA ASP A 91 -26.37 -5.29 -9.22
C ASP A 91 -25.33 -4.36 -8.59
N THR A 92 -25.03 -3.24 -9.24
CA THR A 92 -24.19 -2.19 -8.66
C THR A 92 -24.87 -1.52 -7.46
N ALA A 93 -24.08 -1.00 -6.52
CA ALA A 93 -24.61 -0.21 -5.42
C ALA A 93 -25.40 1.02 -5.94
N LYS A 94 -26.65 1.17 -5.50
CA LYS A 94 -27.53 2.27 -5.94
C LYS A 94 -27.05 3.64 -5.43
N ASP A 95 -26.50 3.65 -4.22
CA ASP A 95 -25.97 4.85 -3.57
C ASP A 95 -24.44 4.76 -3.53
N LYS A 96 -23.79 5.36 -4.54
CA LYS A 96 -22.33 5.38 -4.65
C LYS A 96 -21.67 6.16 -3.52
N ALA A 97 -22.28 7.26 -3.07
CA ALA A 97 -21.71 8.06 -1.99
C ALA A 97 -21.65 7.26 -0.68
N LEU A 98 -22.71 6.50 -0.38
CA LEU A 98 -22.74 5.63 0.78
C LEU A 98 -21.78 4.42 0.64
N LEU A 99 -21.63 3.85 -0.56
CA LEU A 99 -20.62 2.83 -0.83
C LEU A 99 -19.21 3.37 -0.56
N LEU A 100 -18.85 4.53 -1.11
CA LEU A 100 -17.55 5.16 -0.92
C LEU A 100 -17.29 5.54 0.54
N THR A 101 -18.33 5.95 1.27
CA THR A 101 -18.24 6.20 2.73
C THR A 101 -17.91 4.90 3.48
N THR A 102 -18.48 3.78 3.06
CA THR A 102 -18.23 2.45 3.64
C THR A 102 -16.80 2.00 3.37
N ILE A 103 -16.33 2.14 2.12
CA ILE A 103 -14.95 1.83 1.71
C ILE A 103 -13.96 2.72 2.48
N LEU A 104 -14.25 4.02 2.62
CA LEU A 104 -13.39 4.95 3.34
C LEU A 104 -13.25 4.56 4.81
N ALA A 105 -14.34 4.14 5.47
CA ALA A 105 -14.32 3.72 6.86
C ALA A 105 -13.37 2.54 7.12
N ASP A 106 -13.31 1.63 6.15
CA ASP A 106 -12.42 0.47 6.15
C ASP A 106 -10.97 0.90 5.85
N ALA A 107 -10.76 1.66 4.76
CA ALA A 107 -9.45 2.07 4.28
C ALA A 107 -8.65 2.92 5.29
N ILE A 108 -9.31 3.78 6.07
CA ILE A 108 -8.64 4.63 7.08
C ILE A 108 -8.62 4.00 8.48
N ASN A 109 -9.03 2.73 8.62
CA ASN A 109 -9.15 2.01 9.89
C ASN A 109 -10.02 2.74 10.94
N LEU A 110 -11.02 3.52 10.51
CA LEU A 110 -11.95 4.21 11.41
C LEU A 110 -13.04 3.27 11.92
N GLY A 111 -13.48 2.34 11.08
CA GLY A 111 -14.59 1.42 11.35
C GLY A 111 -15.97 2.06 11.19
N LEU A 112 -16.98 1.21 10.96
CA LEU A 112 -18.33 1.65 10.57
C LEU A 112 -19.06 2.44 11.67
N THR A 113 -18.84 2.10 12.94
CA THR A 113 -19.51 2.78 14.07
C THR A 113 -19.10 4.24 14.15
N LYS A 114 -17.79 4.52 14.20
CA LYS A 114 -17.27 5.89 14.27
C LYS A 114 -17.55 6.67 12.99
N MET A 115 -17.55 5.99 11.83
CA MET A 115 -17.96 6.62 10.58
C MET A 115 -19.42 7.08 10.65
N ALA A 116 -20.34 6.24 11.12
CA ALA A 116 -21.75 6.60 11.26
C ALA A 116 -21.96 7.77 12.24
N GLU A 117 -21.20 7.84 13.33
CA GLU A 117 -21.24 8.97 14.28
C GLU A 117 -20.72 10.28 13.66
N SER A 118 -19.78 10.18 12.72
CA SER A 118 -19.12 11.34 12.09
C SER A 118 -19.85 11.87 10.84
N CYS A 119 -20.76 11.08 10.27
CA CYS A 119 -21.45 11.40 9.02
C CYS A 119 -22.96 11.59 9.22
N PRO A 120 -23.48 12.84 9.27
CA PRO A 120 -24.90 13.11 9.37
C PRO A 120 -25.71 12.40 8.26
N GLY A 121 -26.78 11.70 8.64
CA GLY A 121 -27.65 10.97 7.70
C GLY A 121 -27.21 9.53 7.35
N THR A 122 -26.02 9.13 7.79
CA THR A 122 -25.51 7.76 7.67
C THR A 122 -25.77 7.00 8.97
N THR A 123 -26.10 5.71 8.87
CA THR A 123 -26.28 4.84 10.06
C THR A 123 -25.39 3.63 9.95
N TYR A 124 -24.97 3.07 11.09
CA TYR A 124 -24.20 1.82 11.13
C TYR A 124 -24.88 0.71 10.33
N ALA A 125 -26.20 0.57 10.45
CA ALA A 125 -26.98 -0.45 9.74
C ALA A 125 -26.85 -0.32 8.21
N LYS A 126 -26.89 0.91 7.69
CA LYS A 126 -26.71 1.17 6.25
C LYS A 126 -25.31 0.79 5.77
N LEU A 127 -24.28 1.20 6.52
CA LEU A 127 -22.88 0.90 6.19
C LEU A 127 -22.59 -0.59 6.28
N SER A 128 -23.04 -1.25 7.34
CA SER A 128 -22.84 -2.68 7.57
C SER A 128 -23.54 -3.51 6.49
N TRP A 129 -24.73 -3.09 6.05
CA TRP A 129 -25.42 -3.72 4.94
C TRP A 129 -24.61 -3.62 3.64
N LEU A 130 -24.13 -2.42 3.28
CA LEU A 130 -23.29 -2.26 2.08
C LEU A 130 -22.01 -3.09 2.17
N GLN A 131 -21.32 -3.07 3.31
CA GLN A 131 -20.12 -3.87 3.49
C GLN A 131 -20.43 -5.37 3.27
N ALA A 132 -21.46 -5.89 3.93
CA ALA A 132 -21.80 -7.32 3.86
C ALA A 132 -22.20 -7.78 2.44
N TRP A 133 -22.86 -6.93 1.66
CA TRP A 133 -23.42 -7.33 0.37
C TRP A 133 -22.58 -6.90 -0.85
N HIS A 134 -21.75 -5.85 -0.73
CA HIS A 134 -21.03 -5.27 -1.87
C HIS A 134 -19.50 -5.28 -1.73
N ILE A 135 -18.94 -5.42 -0.52
CA ILE A 135 -17.49 -5.31 -0.29
C ILE A 135 -16.90 -6.68 0.05
N ARG A 136 -15.90 -7.10 -0.73
CA ARG A 136 -15.13 -8.35 -0.58
C ARG A 136 -13.70 -8.13 -1.08
N ASP A 137 -12.80 -9.05 -0.78
CA ASP A 137 -11.42 -8.99 -1.25
C ASP A 137 -11.33 -8.94 -2.78
N GLU A 138 -12.18 -9.69 -3.48
CA GLU A 138 -12.21 -9.73 -4.94
C GLU A 138 -12.71 -8.41 -5.54
N THR A 139 -13.69 -7.75 -4.91
CA THR A 139 -14.18 -6.44 -5.38
C THR A 139 -13.13 -5.36 -5.16
N TYR A 140 -12.37 -5.42 -4.06
CA TYR A 140 -11.24 -4.53 -3.84
C TYR A 140 -10.12 -4.78 -4.84
N SER A 141 -9.76 -6.03 -5.09
CA SER A 141 -8.68 -6.38 -6.02
C SER A 141 -9.00 -5.90 -7.44
N THR A 142 -10.23 -6.11 -7.91
CA THR A 142 -10.66 -5.67 -9.25
C THR A 142 -10.81 -4.16 -9.36
N ALA A 143 -11.36 -3.48 -8.35
CA ALA A 143 -11.40 -2.03 -8.28
C ALA A 143 -10.01 -1.39 -8.27
N LEU A 144 -9.09 -1.95 -7.48
CA LEU A 144 -7.71 -1.48 -7.41
C LEU A 144 -7.01 -1.64 -8.76
N ALA A 145 -7.23 -2.76 -9.45
CA ALA A 145 -6.67 -2.97 -10.79
C ALA A 145 -7.11 -1.88 -11.79
N GLU A 146 -8.38 -1.45 -11.75
CA GLU A 146 -8.85 -0.31 -12.57
C GLU A 146 -8.12 0.99 -12.24
N LEU A 147 -7.99 1.31 -10.95
CA LEU A 147 -7.31 2.53 -10.50
C LEU A 147 -5.84 2.54 -10.90
N VAL A 148 -5.13 1.42 -10.69
CA VAL A 148 -3.72 1.26 -11.07
C VAL A 148 -3.56 1.39 -12.59
N ASN A 149 -4.42 0.73 -13.37
CA ASN A 149 -4.38 0.83 -14.83
C ASN A 149 -4.66 2.25 -15.33
N ALA A 150 -5.56 3.00 -14.68
CA ALA A 150 -5.83 4.39 -15.00
C ALA A 150 -4.64 5.30 -14.66
N GLN A 151 -4.00 5.07 -13.50
CA GLN A 151 -2.81 5.81 -13.09
C GLN A 151 -1.63 5.56 -14.04
N LEU A 152 -1.40 4.31 -14.45
CA LEU A 152 -0.31 3.95 -15.38
C LEU A 152 -0.48 4.56 -16.78
N LYS A 153 -1.70 4.95 -17.18
CA LYS A 153 -1.95 5.64 -18.45
C LYS A 153 -1.66 7.15 -18.40
N GLN A 154 -1.43 7.72 -17.22
CA GLN A 154 -1.14 9.15 -17.10
C GLN A 154 0.27 9.43 -17.63
N PRO A 155 0.47 10.47 -18.47
CA PRO A 155 1.80 10.81 -18.99
C PRO A 155 2.83 11.05 -17.88
N PHE A 156 2.36 11.55 -16.73
CA PHE A 156 3.25 11.81 -15.61
C PHE A 156 3.83 10.53 -15.01
N ALA A 157 3.11 9.39 -15.09
CA ALA A 157 3.55 8.11 -14.55
C ALA A 157 4.86 7.61 -15.16
N GLU A 158 5.17 8.00 -16.40
CA GLU A 158 6.43 7.67 -17.08
C GLU A 158 7.68 8.16 -16.32
N ASN A 159 7.54 9.22 -15.52
CA ASN A 159 8.64 9.75 -14.71
C ASN A 159 9.01 8.86 -13.51
N TRP A 160 8.13 7.93 -13.10
CA TRP A 160 8.39 6.99 -12.00
C TRP A 160 9.09 5.70 -12.46
N GLY A 161 9.39 5.58 -13.76
CA GLY A 161 10.14 4.48 -14.35
C GLY A 161 9.26 3.53 -15.16
N ASP A 162 9.89 2.48 -15.67
CA ASP A 162 9.30 1.47 -16.55
C ASP A 162 8.55 0.34 -15.79
N GLY A 163 8.34 0.51 -14.47
CA GLY A 163 7.70 -0.47 -13.61
C GLY A 163 8.60 -1.66 -13.21
N THR A 164 9.89 -1.65 -13.54
CA THR A 164 10.85 -2.69 -13.10
C THR A 164 11.34 -2.53 -11.67
N THR A 165 11.15 -1.34 -11.10
CA THR A 165 11.56 -1.00 -9.74
C THR A 165 10.34 -0.64 -8.92
N SER A 166 10.25 -1.16 -7.69
CA SER A 166 9.21 -0.80 -6.73
C SER A 166 9.88 -0.26 -5.46
N SER A 167 9.33 0.83 -4.91
CA SER A 167 9.70 1.33 -3.60
C SER A 167 8.58 0.96 -2.62
N SER A 168 8.81 -0.08 -1.84
CA SER A 168 7.89 -0.49 -0.78
C SER A 168 8.29 0.20 0.52
N ASP A 169 7.53 1.20 0.95
CA ASP A 169 7.67 1.73 2.30
C ASP A 169 7.22 0.66 3.31
N GLY A 170 8.18 0.01 3.95
CA GLY A 170 7.92 -1.07 4.88
C GLY A 170 7.35 -0.53 6.19
N GLN A 171 6.03 -0.41 6.29
CA GLN A 171 5.39 -0.31 7.60
C GLN A 171 5.77 -1.56 8.43
N ARG A 172 6.62 -1.35 9.44
CA ARG A 172 7.04 -2.40 10.37
C ARG A 172 5.88 -2.77 11.29
N PHE A 173 5.09 -3.75 10.89
CA PHE A 173 4.24 -4.48 11.82
C PHE A 173 5.11 -5.47 12.61
N ARG A 174 5.15 -5.36 13.94
CA ARG A 174 5.74 -6.42 14.77
C ARG A 174 4.85 -7.66 14.63
N ALA A 175 5.27 -8.64 13.83
CA ALA A 175 4.76 -9.99 13.96
C ALA A 175 5.03 -10.43 15.41
N GLY A 176 3.99 -10.93 16.09
CA GLY A 176 3.95 -11.12 17.54
C GLY A 176 5.18 -11.80 18.12
N GLY A 177 5.54 -11.37 19.34
CA GLY A 177 6.54 -12.03 20.15
C GLY A 177 6.24 -13.51 20.31
N ARG A 178 7.31 -14.29 20.46
CA ARG A 178 7.32 -15.72 20.78
C ARG A 178 6.09 -16.13 21.58
N ALA A 179 5.36 -17.10 21.06
CA ALA A 179 4.52 -17.96 21.87
C ALA A 179 5.39 -18.58 22.97
N GLU A 180 5.47 -17.93 24.14
CA GLU A 180 5.79 -18.62 25.37
C GLU A 180 4.55 -19.44 25.74
N SER A 181 4.65 -20.72 25.39
CA SER A 181 3.94 -21.78 26.07
C SER A 181 4.15 -21.61 27.58
N THR A 182 3.11 -21.18 28.28
CA THR A 182 2.90 -21.59 29.66
C THR A 182 1.47 -22.11 29.75
N GLY A 183 1.34 -23.40 29.53
CA GLY A 183 0.25 -24.14 30.14
C GLY A 183 0.52 -24.22 31.64
N HIS A 184 -0.50 -23.89 32.43
CA HIS A 184 -1.09 -24.71 33.49
C HIS A 184 -2.45 -24.12 33.86
#